data_AF-A0A439TNM6-F1
#
_entry.id   AF-A0A439TNM6-F1
#
_cell.length_a   1.000
_cell.length_b   1.000
_cell.length_c   1.000
_cell.angle_alpha   90.00
_cell.angle_beta   90.00
_cell.angle_gamma   90.00
#
_symmetry.space_group_name_H-M   'P 1'
#
loop_
_entity.id
_entity.type
_entity.pdbx_description
1 polymer ?
#
loop_
_entity_poly.entity_id
_entity_poly.type
_entity_poly.pdbx_seq_one_letter_code
_entity_poly.pdbx_strand_id
1 'polypeptide(L)'
;LYRLSPHAQAEGRETGSFETGLYAASEMFVDGFMDLYREGILKRRVSDGAILHSGFFLGSHEFYAFLRDLPEEERALFQMRGISFVNELYGEEERKRADRAHARFVNNAMMVTLMGATVSDALDDGRVVSGVGGQYNFVAQAFALEGAHSIITLNAARRTRGRRESRLVWSYGHTTLPRHLRDIVVTEYGVADLRGKSDRDCIAAMLAIADSAFQDELLDAAKSAGKIEKDFAVPPAFRRNTPERIAEALLPLRKEGWCTRFPFATEFTEEEQRLIPALRHLKDISASGRSLARAALASLAEGRPDREERAALERMQLSTPASLRETFYAKLLLWALRHVE
;
A
#
# COMPACT_ATOMS: atom_id res chain seq x y z
N LEU A 1 11.01 -14.81 -3.40
CA LEU A 1 10.62 -13.62 -4.21
C LEU A 1 10.49 -13.87 -5.72
N TYR A 2 11.20 -14.84 -6.33
CA TYR A 2 11.06 -15.23 -7.76
C TYR A 2 9.65 -15.63 -8.23
N ARG A 3 8.71 -15.81 -7.29
CA ARG A 3 7.35 -16.30 -7.56
C ARG A 3 6.32 -15.19 -7.78
N LEU A 4 6.68 -13.91 -7.54
CA LEU A 4 5.72 -12.80 -7.52
C LEU A 4 5.56 -12.08 -8.86
N SER A 5 6.60 -12.02 -9.70
CA SER A 5 6.52 -11.40 -11.02
C SER A 5 7.11 -12.33 -12.10
N PRO A 6 6.47 -12.47 -13.28
CA PRO A 6 6.90 -13.41 -14.31
C PRO A 6 8.28 -13.10 -14.94
N HIS A 7 8.75 -11.85 -14.89
CA HIS A 7 10.07 -11.44 -15.41
C HIS A 7 11.17 -11.47 -14.34
N ALA A 8 11.28 -12.56 -13.60
CA ALA A 8 12.32 -12.73 -12.60
C ALA A 8 13.68 -13.21 -13.14
N GLN A 9 14.03 -12.91 -14.39
CA GLN A 9 15.42 -12.81 -14.86
C GLN A 9 15.79 -11.32 -14.83
N ALA A 10 16.21 -10.77 -13.70
CA ALA A 10 17.61 -10.70 -13.22
C ALA A 10 18.50 -9.67 -13.94
N GLU A 11 18.06 -9.02 -15.02
CA GLU A 11 18.77 -7.83 -15.51
C GLU A 11 18.38 -6.61 -14.67
N GLY A 12 19.37 -5.98 -14.02
CA GLY A 12 19.18 -4.74 -13.25
C GLY A 12 18.59 -4.91 -11.84
N ARG A 13 18.50 -6.13 -11.29
CA ARG A 13 18.09 -6.30 -9.88
C ARG A 13 19.21 -5.90 -8.93
N GLU A 14 18.97 -4.84 -8.17
CA GLU A 14 19.84 -4.42 -7.09
C GLU A 14 19.43 -5.15 -5.79
N THR A 15 20.11 -6.25 -5.48
CA THR A 15 19.95 -6.98 -4.21
C THR A 15 21.11 -6.74 -3.25
N GLY A 16 21.90 -5.70 -3.50
CA GLY A 16 22.98 -5.27 -2.63
C GLY A 16 22.48 -4.76 -1.30
N SER A 17 23.38 -4.64 -0.33
CA SER A 17 23.05 -4.03 0.96
C SER A 17 23.09 -2.50 0.86
N PHE A 18 22.39 -1.80 1.76
CA PHE A 18 22.47 -0.35 1.89
C PHE A 18 23.77 0.06 2.60
N GLU A 19 24.92 -0.14 1.96
CA GLU A 19 26.25 0.15 2.52
C GLU A 19 26.38 1.62 2.92
N THR A 20 26.10 2.54 1.99
CA THR A 20 26.03 3.99 2.25
C THR A 20 24.88 4.36 3.19
N GLY A 21 23.81 3.56 3.20
CA GLY A 21 22.58 3.84 3.91
C GLY A 21 21.64 4.78 3.17
N LEU A 22 20.46 4.95 3.75
CA LEU A 22 19.41 5.85 3.29
C LEU A 22 19.42 7.16 4.08
N TYR A 23 18.98 8.21 3.40
CA TYR A 23 18.53 9.48 3.97
C TYR A 23 17.04 9.59 3.66
N ALA A 24 16.23 9.96 4.64
CA ALA A 24 14.79 10.12 4.47
C ALA A 24 14.41 11.60 4.35
N ALA A 25 13.77 11.98 3.25
CA ALA A 25 13.07 13.25 3.08
C ALA A 25 11.60 12.94 2.82
N SER A 26 10.77 12.92 3.86
CA SER A 26 9.39 12.42 3.79
C SER A 26 8.43 13.37 4.48
N GLU A 27 7.23 13.58 3.93
CA GLU A 27 6.22 14.44 4.57
C GLU A 27 5.92 13.97 6.01
N MET A 28 5.91 12.64 6.20
CA MET A 28 5.63 11.98 7.48
C MET A 28 6.75 11.05 7.89
N PHE A 29 7.16 11.13 9.16
CA PHE A 29 8.01 10.15 9.84
C PHE A 29 7.12 9.20 10.64
N VAL A 30 7.16 7.93 10.23
CA VAL A 30 6.37 6.81 10.80
C VAL A 30 7.29 5.72 11.34
N ASP A 31 6.70 4.78 12.08
CA ASP A 31 7.37 3.63 12.74
C ASP A 31 8.35 2.88 11.84
N GLY A 32 8.01 2.67 10.56
CA GLY A 32 8.89 1.95 9.63
C GLY A 32 10.28 2.59 9.46
N PHE A 33 10.40 3.92 9.56
CA PHE A 33 11.71 4.59 9.51
C PHE A 33 12.51 4.41 10.81
N MET A 34 11.84 4.26 11.96
CA MET A 34 12.49 3.91 13.22
C MET A 34 13.10 2.51 13.11
N ASP A 35 12.39 1.55 12.53
CA ASP A 35 12.93 0.21 12.34
C ASP A 35 14.09 0.21 11.32
N LEU A 36 14.00 0.98 10.23
CA LEU A 36 15.13 1.19 9.32
C LEU A 36 16.36 1.79 10.02
N TYR A 37 16.16 2.67 11.01
CA TYR A 37 17.26 3.20 11.82
C TYR A 37 17.88 2.14 12.71
N ARG A 38 17.05 1.38 13.45
CA ARG A 38 17.48 0.27 14.33
C ARG A 38 18.27 -0.79 13.56
N GLU A 39 17.89 -1.08 12.32
CA GLU A 39 18.57 -2.02 11.42
C GLU A 39 19.79 -1.43 10.70
N GLY A 40 20.19 -0.18 10.98
CA GLY A 40 21.35 0.45 10.37
C GLY A 40 21.22 0.73 8.87
N ILE A 41 19.99 0.81 8.37
CA ILE A 41 19.68 1.16 6.97
C ILE A 41 19.55 2.68 6.84
N LEU A 42 18.81 3.34 7.72
CA LEU A 42 18.69 4.80 7.77
C LEU A 42 19.89 5.40 8.50
N LYS A 43 20.97 5.69 7.77
CA LYS A 43 22.25 6.15 8.36
C LYS A 43 23.01 7.18 7.51
N ARG A 44 22.56 7.47 6.28
CA ARG A 44 23.26 8.41 5.40
C ARG A 44 23.01 9.83 5.89
N ARG A 45 24.06 10.49 6.38
CA ARG A 45 24.00 11.90 6.78
C ARG A 45 24.03 12.80 5.56
N VAL A 46 23.21 13.84 5.57
CA VAL A 46 23.19 14.91 4.56
C VAL A 46 23.99 16.13 5.01
N SER A 47 24.03 17.17 4.17
CA SER A 47 24.83 18.38 4.36
C SER A 47 24.76 19.05 5.75
N ASP A 48 23.61 18.99 6.43
CA ASP A 48 23.38 19.54 7.78
C ASP A 48 23.46 18.48 8.90
N GLY A 49 23.97 17.29 8.57
CA GLY A 49 24.17 16.19 9.50
C GLY A 49 22.93 15.32 9.75
N ALA A 50 21.75 15.71 9.28
CA ALA A 50 20.52 14.93 9.45
C ALA A 50 20.59 13.59 8.69
N ILE A 51 19.88 12.58 9.21
CA ILE A 51 19.58 11.34 8.47
C ILE A 51 18.11 11.29 8.05
N LEU A 52 17.27 12.14 8.65
CA LEU A 52 15.85 12.23 8.36
C LEU A 52 15.37 13.67 8.49
N HIS A 53 14.71 14.14 7.43
CA HIS A 53 13.94 15.37 7.40
C HIS A 53 12.46 15.03 7.20
N SER A 54 11.59 15.56 8.07
CA SER A 54 10.15 15.37 7.92
C SER A 54 9.32 16.59 8.27
N GLY A 55 8.13 16.68 7.66
CA GLY A 55 7.18 17.76 7.91
C GLY A 55 6.48 17.60 9.26
N PHE A 56 6.16 16.37 9.62
CA PHE A 56 5.57 16.02 10.91
C PHE A 56 5.85 14.56 11.25
N PHE A 57 5.78 14.24 12.54
CA PHE A 57 5.97 12.88 13.04
C PHE A 57 4.61 12.30 13.42
N LEU A 58 4.34 11.07 13.01
CA LEU A 58 3.11 10.36 13.34
C LEU A 58 3.41 8.87 13.42
N GLY A 59 3.36 8.32 14.63
CA GLY A 59 3.60 6.90 14.84
C GLY A 59 2.95 6.39 16.12
N SER A 60 3.31 5.18 16.51
CA SER A 60 2.85 4.56 17.75
C SER A 60 3.44 5.20 19.02
N HIS A 61 2.92 4.80 20.18
CA HIS A 61 3.53 5.10 21.47
C HIS A 61 4.98 4.62 21.56
N GLU A 62 5.30 3.47 20.96
CA GLU A 62 6.68 2.95 20.92
C GLU A 62 7.58 3.88 20.11
N PHE A 63 7.11 4.39 18.98
CA PHE A 63 7.84 5.35 18.16
C PHE A 63 8.17 6.64 18.93
N TYR A 64 7.20 7.20 19.66
CA TYR A 64 7.46 8.39 20.47
C TYR A 64 8.38 8.10 21.67
N ALA A 65 8.26 6.92 22.28
CA ALA A 65 9.17 6.50 23.34
C ALA A 65 10.61 6.36 22.82
N PHE A 66 10.79 5.70 21.67
CA PHE A 66 12.07 5.60 20.98
C PHE A 66 12.71 6.98 20.81
N LEU A 67 12.01 7.94 20.20
CA LEU A 67 12.57 9.29 19.98
C LEU A 67 12.95 9.98 21.29
N ARG A 68 12.10 9.88 22.32
CA ARG A 68 12.32 10.50 23.63
C ARG A 68 13.48 9.86 24.39
N ASP A 69 13.76 8.59 24.16
CA ASP A 69 14.76 7.84 24.92
C ASP A 69 16.14 7.83 24.22
N LEU A 70 16.23 8.28 22.96
CA LEU A 70 17.50 8.52 22.27
C LEU A 70 18.36 9.58 22.97
N PRO A 71 19.71 9.46 22.98
CA PRO A 71 20.61 10.55 23.33
C PRO A 71 20.34 11.81 22.50
N GLU A 72 20.61 12.99 23.06
CA GLU A 72 20.33 14.27 22.38
C GLU A 72 21.00 14.38 21.01
N GLU A 73 22.26 13.94 20.90
CA GLU A 73 23.01 13.95 19.64
C GLU A 73 22.41 13.04 18.57
N GLU A 74 21.88 11.88 18.95
CA GLU A 74 21.22 10.96 18.02
C GLU A 74 19.83 11.48 17.63
N ARG A 75 19.08 12.00 18.61
CA ARG A 75 17.77 12.61 18.36
C ARG A 75 17.87 13.79 17.40
N ALA A 76 18.96 14.57 17.46
CA ALA A 76 19.22 15.69 16.56
C ALA A 76 19.39 15.27 15.08
N LEU A 77 19.62 13.98 14.80
CA LEU A 77 19.66 13.46 13.42
C LEU A 77 18.27 13.41 12.76
N PHE A 78 17.19 13.47 13.56
CA PHE A 78 15.80 13.44 13.12
C PHE A 78 15.20 14.84 13.20
N GLN A 79 15.14 15.54 12.08
CA GLN A 79 14.77 16.95 12.05
C GLN A 79 13.37 17.15 11.48
N MET A 80 12.50 17.77 12.29
CA MET A 80 11.24 18.32 11.80
C MET A 80 11.50 19.66 11.10
N ARG A 81 11.00 19.82 9.88
CA ARG A 81 11.17 21.02 9.04
C ARG A 81 9.80 21.48 8.55
N GLY A 82 9.72 22.71 8.05
CA GLY A 82 8.51 23.16 7.36
C GLY A 82 8.17 22.27 6.17
N ILE A 83 6.88 22.09 5.87
CA ILE A 83 6.41 21.25 4.77
C ILE A 83 7.05 21.65 3.43
N SER A 84 7.23 22.95 3.18
CA SER A 84 7.89 23.46 1.98
C SER A 84 9.34 22.98 1.84
N PHE A 85 10.07 22.77 2.94
CA PHE A 85 11.42 22.24 2.88
C PHE A 85 11.44 20.81 2.30
N VAL A 86 10.51 19.96 2.73
CA VAL A 86 10.45 18.56 2.34
C VAL A 86 9.81 18.40 0.97
N ASN A 87 8.69 19.08 0.74
CA ASN A 87 7.88 18.90 -0.45
C ASN A 87 8.45 19.67 -1.66
N GLU A 88 9.33 20.65 -1.47
CA GLU A 88 9.83 21.47 -2.58
C GLU A 88 11.36 21.52 -2.64
N LEU A 89 11.89 21.70 -3.85
CA LEU A 89 13.30 22.04 -4.07
C LEU A 89 13.56 23.53 -3.94
N TYR A 90 12.52 24.37 -3.97
CA TYR A 90 12.66 25.82 -3.80
C TYR A 90 13.25 26.15 -2.44
N GLY A 91 14.13 27.15 -2.41
CA GLY A 91 14.94 27.49 -1.25
C GLY A 91 15.98 26.41 -0.97
N GLU A 92 17.27 26.80 -1.03
CA GLU A 92 18.40 25.88 -0.82
C GLU A 92 18.49 24.76 -1.86
N GLU A 93 18.15 25.08 -3.11
CA GLU A 93 17.98 24.12 -4.18
C GLU A 93 19.23 23.29 -4.47
N GLU A 94 20.41 23.92 -4.56
CA GLU A 94 21.69 23.21 -4.78
C GLU A 94 21.95 22.16 -3.69
N ARG A 95 21.73 22.54 -2.42
CA ARG A 95 21.88 21.67 -1.27
C ARG A 95 20.89 20.50 -1.32
N LYS A 96 19.60 20.78 -1.52
CA LYS A 96 18.56 19.75 -1.62
C LYS A 96 18.79 18.81 -2.79
N ARG A 97 19.31 19.29 -3.93
CA ARG A 97 19.64 18.47 -5.10
C ARG A 97 20.77 17.51 -4.81
N ALA A 98 21.86 17.98 -4.20
CA ALA A 98 22.97 17.13 -3.80
C ALA A 98 22.53 16.09 -2.75
N ASP A 99 21.77 16.51 -1.74
CA ASP A 99 21.33 15.65 -0.66
C ASP A 99 20.31 14.59 -1.13
N ARG A 100 19.52 14.87 -2.17
CA ARG A 100 18.43 14.01 -2.66
C ARG A 100 18.74 13.32 -4.01
N ALA A 101 20.00 13.21 -4.39
CA ALA A 101 20.41 12.40 -5.54
C ALA A 101 19.87 10.96 -5.42
N HIS A 102 19.41 10.38 -6.52
CA HIS A 102 18.82 9.04 -6.59
C HIS A 102 17.60 8.82 -5.68
N ALA A 103 16.85 9.88 -5.33
CA ALA A 103 15.65 9.75 -4.50
C ALA A 103 14.60 8.79 -5.09
N ARG A 104 13.83 8.15 -4.20
CA ARG A 104 12.69 7.27 -4.54
C ARG A 104 11.45 7.79 -3.83
N PHE A 105 10.54 8.36 -4.58
CA PHE A 105 9.31 8.95 -4.05
C PHE A 105 8.15 7.98 -4.21
N VAL A 106 7.77 7.30 -3.13
CA VAL A 106 6.74 6.25 -3.14
C VAL A 106 5.41 6.80 -2.63
N ASN A 107 4.36 6.69 -3.43
CA ASN A 107 3.00 7.15 -3.07
C ASN A 107 1.95 6.13 -3.48
N ASN A 108 0.86 6.02 -2.72
CA ASN A 108 -0.30 5.22 -3.11
C ASN A 108 -1.26 5.99 -4.02
N ALA A 109 -2.01 5.27 -4.85
CA ALA A 109 -3.09 5.84 -5.66
C ALA A 109 -4.41 5.06 -5.51
N MET A 110 -5.52 5.74 -5.81
CA MET A 110 -6.83 5.07 -5.92
C MET A 110 -6.90 4.25 -7.20
N MET A 111 -6.54 4.85 -8.33
CA MET A 111 -6.59 4.27 -9.67
C MET A 111 -5.48 4.86 -10.57
N VAL A 112 -5.11 4.14 -11.62
CA VAL A 112 -4.21 4.64 -12.67
C VAL A 112 -4.81 4.26 -14.04
N THR A 113 -4.78 5.17 -15.00
CA THR A 113 -5.25 4.88 -16.35
C THR A 113 -4.21 4.05 -17.12
N LEU A 114 -4.60 3.31 -18.17
CA LEU A 114 -3.63 2.57 -19.01
C LEU A 114 -2.61 3.49 -19.71
N MET A 115 -2.91 4.78 -19.81
CA MET A 115 -1.97 5.80 -20.30
C MET A 115 -1.08 6.39 -19.20
N GLY A 116 -1.24 6.00 -17.94
CA GLY A 116 -0.39 6.41 -16.82
C GLY A 116 -0.83 7.69 -16.08
N ALA A 117 -2.07 8.17 -16.28
CA ALA A 117 -2.61 9.24 -15.44
C ALA A 117 -3.07 8.66 -14.08
N THR A 118 -2.74 9.34 -12.99
CA THR A 118 -3.02 8.87 -11.62
C THR A 118 -4.20 9.60 -11.00
N VAL A 119 -5.03 8.87 -10.26
CA VAL A 119 -6.18 9.38 -9.52
C VAL A 119 -6.01 9.00 -8.05
N SER A 120 -6.03 9.98 -7.15
CA SER A 120 -5.70 9.78 -5.74
C SER A 120 -6.66 10.45 -4.76
N ASP A 121 -7.38 11.50 -5.15
CA ASP A 121 -8.04 12.41 -4.21
C ASP A 121 -9.55 12.58 -4.42
N ALA A 122 -10.10 12.31 -5.61
CA ALA A 122 -11.53 12.47 -5.89
C ALA A 122 -12.12 11.40 -6.82
N LEU A 123 -13.45 11.27 -6.76
CA LEU A 123 -14.26 10.45 -7.65
C LEU A 123 -14.56 11.18 -8.97
N ASP A 124 -15.09 10.45 -9.95
CA ASP A 124 -15.47 10.94 -11.27
C ASP A 124 -16.61 11.97 -11.24
N ASP A 125 -17.46 11.92 -10.22
CA ASP A 125 -18.50 12.92 -9.95
C ASP A 125 -17.99 14.13 -9.15
N GLY A 126 -16.68 14.25 -8.97
CA GLY A 126 -16.03 15.38 -8.27
C GLY A 126 -16.10 15.31 -6.75
N ARG A 127 -16.70 14.26 -6.15
CA ARG A 127 -16.66 14.08 -4.70
C ARG A 127 -15.23 13.81 -4.24
N VAL A 128 -14.76 14.65 -3.33
CA VAL A 128 -13.45 14.53 -2.69
C VAL A 128 -13.46 13.35 -1.72
N VAL A 129 -12.48 12.45 -1.87
CA VAL A 129 -12.22 11.31 -0.99
C VAL A 129 -11.14 11.67 0.03
N SER A 130 -10.10 12.37 -0.41
CA SER A 130 -8.99 12.86 0.41
C SER A 130 -8.38 14.12 -0.20
N GLY A 131 -7.41 14.73 0.47
CA GLY A 131 -6.57 15.76 -0.16
C GLY A 131 -5.49 15.13 -1.05
N VAL A 132 -4.96 15.90 -2.02
CA VAL A 132 -3.79 15.52 -2.83
C VAL A 132 -2.53 15.38 -1.96
N GLY A 133 -2.42 16.18 -0.90
CA GLY A 133 -1.22 16.25 -0.06
C GLY A 133 0.03 16.62 -0.86
N GLY A 134 1.20 16.13 -0.44
CA GLY A 134 2.46 16.32 -1.14
C GLY A 134 2.68 15.45 -2.39
N GLN A 135 1.70 14.64 -2.83
CA GLN A 135 1.91 13.65 -3.89
C GLN A 135 2.45 14.30 -5.18
N TYR A 136 1.78 15.36 -5.66
CA TYR A 136 2.24 16.09 -6.84
C TYR A 136 3.65 16.64 -6.65
N ASN A 137 3.93 17.21 -5.48
CA ASN A 137 5.22 17.80 -5.17
C ASN A 137 6.35 16.78 -5.29
N PHE A 138 6.20 15.59 -4.71
CA PHE A 138 7.21 14.53 -4.80
C PHE A 138 7.39 13.99 -6.22
N VAL A 139 6.32 13.90 -7.01
CA VAL A 139 6.42 13.54 -8.43
C VAL A 139 7.20 14.59 -9.21
N ALA A 140 6.91 15.88 -8.98
CA ALA A 140 7.67 16.96 -9.61
C ALA A 140 9.16 16.92 -9.24
N GLN A 141 9.48 16.64 -7.97
CA GLN A 141 10.86 16.45 -7.52
C GLN A 141 11.56 15.28 -8.22
N ALA A 142 10.88 14.15 -8.43
CA ALA A 142 11.44 12.99 -9.13
C ALA A 142 11.91 13.31 -10.55
N PHE A 143 11.22 14.21 -11.24
CA PHE A 143 11.58 14.65 -12.60
C PHE A 143 12.70 15.70 -12.59
N ALA A 144 12.84 16.45 -11.50
CA ALA A 144 13.85 17.48 -11.37
C ALA A 144 15.19 16.95 -10.85
N LEU A 145 15.19 15.90 -10.01
CA LEU A 145 16.38 15.37 -9.34
C LEU A 145 17.11 14.33 -10.19
N GLU A 146 18.45 14.33 -10.09
CA GLU A 146 19.29 13.37 -10.80
C GLU A 146 19.06 11.94 -10.30
N GLY A 147 18.80 11.04 -11.25
CA GLY A 147 18.58 9.62 -10.98
C GLY A 147 17.38 9.31 -10.09
N ALA A 148 16.49 10.27 -9.86
CA ALA A 148 15.32 10.10 -9.01
C ALA A 148 14.12 9.51 -9.76
N HIS A 149 13.25 8.83 -9.01
CA HIS A 149 12.04 8.22 -9.55
C HIS A 149 10.82 8.44 -8.66
N SER A 150 9.67 8.61 -9.32
CA SER A 150 8.34 8.57 -8.72
C SER A 150 7.75 7.18 -8.89
N ILE A 151 7.27 6.61 -7.80
CA ILE A 151 6.72 5.26 -7.74
C ILE A 151 5.30 5.34 -7.20
N ILE A 152 4.34 4.97 -8.04
CA ILE A 152 2.93 4.87 -7.66
C ILE A 152 2.59 3.42 -7.36
N THR A 153 2.10 3.15 -6.14
CA THR A 153 1.69 1.82 -5.70
C THR A 153 0.17 1.73 -5.59
N LEU A 154 -0.40 0.60 -6.00
CA LEU A 154 -1.82 0.28 -5.79
C LEU A 154 -2.07 -1.21 -5.97
N ASN A 155 -3.09 -1.75 -5.29
CA ASN A 155 -3.59 -3.08 -5.66
C ASN A 155 -4.19 -3.01 -7.08
N ALA A 156 -4.04 -4.04 -7.89
CA ALA A 156 -4.57 -4.07 -9.25
C ALA A 156 -6.11 -4.07 -9.28
N ALA A 157 -6.75 -4.56 -8.21
CA ALA A 157 -8.19 -4.60 -8.08
C ALA A 157 -8.67 -4.30 -6.65
N ARG A 158 -9.95 -3.94 -6.52
CA ARG A 158 -10.66 -3.80 -5.24
C ARG A 158 -11.99 -4.54 -5.26
N ARG A 159 -12.59 -4.70 -4.07
CA ARG A 159 -13.97 -5.13 -3.92
C ARG A 159 -14.83 -3.97 -3.44
N THR A 160 -15.90 -3.68 -4.16
CA THR A 160 -16.89 -2.66 -3.83
C THR A 160 -18.26 -3.32 -3.86
N ARG A 161 -19.00 -3.30 -2.74
CA ARG A 161 -20.35 -3.91 -2.62
C ARG A 161 -20.41 -5.37 -3.13
N GLY A 162 -19.40 -6.17 -2.81
CA GLY A 162 -19.30 -7.58 -3.22
C GLY A 162 -18.84 -7.80 -4.67
N ARG A 163 -18.79 -6.75 -5.50
CA ARG A 163 -18.26 -6.82 -6.88
C ARG A 163 -16.77 -6.51 -6.88
N ARG A 164 -16.03 -7.23 -7.72
CA ARG A 164 -14.61 -6.95 -7.98
C ARG A 164 -14.48 -5.92 -9.10
N GLU A 165 -13.60 -4.96 -8.92
CA GLU A 165 -13.36 -3.84 -9.84
C GLU A 165 -11.85 -3.65 -10.06
N SER A 166 -11.45 -3.38 -11.29
CA SER A 166 -10.07 -3.00 -11.60
C SER A 166 -9.75 -1.63 -11.02
N ARG A 167 -8.51 -1.44 -10.55
CA ARG A 167 -7.94 -0.10 -10.27
C ARG A 167 -7.07 0.42 -11.39
N LEU A 168 -6.75 -0.43 -12.38
CA LEU A 168 -6.21 0.00 -13.66
C LEU A 168 -7.38 0.20 -14.62
N VAL A 169 -7.55 1.40 -15.14
CA VAL A 169 -8.75 1.78 -15.92
C VAL A 169 -8.36 2.31 -17.28
N TRP A 170 -9.27 2.24 -18.26
CA TRP A 170 -9.02 2.88 -19.56
C TRP A 170 -8.99 4.42 -19.43
N SER A 171 -10.00 4.97 -18.77
CA SER A 171 -10.20 6.41 -18.55
C SER A 171 -10.92 6.66 -17.21
N TYR A 172 -10.74 7.85 -16.65
CA TYR A 172 -11.46 8.29 -15.45
C TYR A 172 -11.78 9.79 -15.53
N GLY A 173 -12.87 10.21 -14.88
CA GLY A 173 -13.36 11.60 -14.91
C GLY A 173 -12.56 12.59 -14.06
N HIS A 174 -11.56 12.12 -13.31
CA HIS A 174 -10.69 12.94 -12.46
C HIS A 174 -9.22 12.61 -12.71
N THR A 175 -8.30 13.54 -12.42
CA THR A 175 -6.87 13.33 -12.58
C THR A 175 -6.08 14.15 -11.55
N THR A 176 -5.29 13.46 -10.73
CA THR A 176 -4.37 14.07 -9.76
C THR A 176 -3.00 14.31 -10.38
N LEU A 177 -2.45 13.29 -11.07
CA LEU A 177 -1.19 13.40 -11.79
C LEU A 177 -1.42 13.13 -13.28
N PRO A 178 -1.10 14.09 -14.16
CA PRO A 178 -1.28 13.89 -15.60
C PRO A 178 -0.29 12.83 -16.12
N ARG A 179 -0.68 12.12 -17.18
CA ARG A 179 0.14 11.07 -17.82
C ARG A 179 1.56 11.49 -18.21
N HIS A 180 1.82 12.78 -18.38
CA HIS A 180 3.14 13.32 -18.73
C HIS A 180 4.14 13.19 -17.57
N LEU A 181 3.64 13.02 -16.34
CA LEU A 181 4.43 12.75 -15.13
C LEU A 181 4.44 11.25 -14.76
N ARG A 182 4.10 10.36 -15.69
CA ARG A 182 4.18 8.91 -15.46
C ARG A 182 5.64 8.47 -15.34
N ASP A 183 5.91 7.65 -14.34
CA ASP A 183 7.24 7.10 -14.08
C ASP A 183 7.09 5.61 -13.77
N ILE A 184 7.03 5.17 -12.51
CA ILE A 184 6.87 3.76 -12.17
C ILE A 184 5.50 3.51 -11.54
N VAL A 185 4.82 2.43 -11.96
CA VAL A 185 3.59 1.94 -11.33
C VAL A 185 3.78 0.51 -10.85
N VAL A 186 3.38 0.21 -9.63
CA VAL A 186 3.55 -1.10 -9.00
C VAL A 186 2.21 -1.63 -8.50
N THR A 187 1.89 -2.86 -8.89
CA THR A 187 0.82 -3.66 -8.30
C THR A 187 1.40 -4.91 -7.65
N GLU A 188 0.55 -5.72 -7.00
CA GLU A 188 0.93 -7.03 -6.49
C GLU A 188 1.46 -7.98 -7.60
N TYR A 189 1.21 -7.67 -8.88
CA TYR A 189 1.60 -8.50 -10.02
C TYR A 189 2.92 -8.11 -10.67
N GLY A 190 3.46 -6.92 -10.37
CA GLY A 190 4.74 -6.50 -10.89
C GLY A 190 4.90 -4.99 -10.99
N VAL A 191 5.90 -4.59 -11.78
CA VAL A 191 6.32 -3.20 -11.97
C VAL A 191 6.16 -2.84 -13.44
N ALA A 192 5.49 -1.72 -13.71
CA ALA A 192 5.47 -1.07 -15.01
C ALA A 192 6.33 0.19 -14.93
N ASP A 193 7.49 0.15 -15.59
CA ASP A 193 8.31 1.34 -15.87
C ASP A 193 7.68 2.06 -17.08
N LEU A 194 7.32 3.33 -16.95
CA LEU A 194 6.56 4.10 -17.94
C LEU A 194 7.27 5.37 -18.40
N ARG A 195 8.36 5.78 -17.74
CA ARG A 195 9.03 7.05 -18.02
C ARG A 195 9.57 7.04 -19.44
N GLY A 196 9.24 8.07 -20.22
CA GLY A 196 9.67 8.19 -21.62
C GLY A 196 9.06 7.19 -22.60
N LYS A 197 8.21 6.24 -22.17
CA LYS A 197 7.54 5.30 -23.08
C LYS A 197 6.52 6.00 -23.97
N SER A 198 6.21 5.40 -25.12
CA SER A 198 5.05 5.78 -25.94
C SER A 198 3.73 5.42 -25.23
N ASP A 199 2.59 5.97 -25.66
CA ASP A 199 1.28 5.54 -25.13
C ASP A 199 1.06 4.03 -25.33
N ARG A 200 1.45 3.50 -26.49
CA ARG A 200 1.32 2.07 -26.81
C ARG A 200 2.11 1.23 -25.82
N ASP A 201 3.38 1.57 -25.58
CA ASP A 201 4.24 0.78 -24.69
C ASP A 201 3.86 0.95 -23.22
N CYS A 202 3.32 2.11 -22.84
CA CYS A 202 2.71 2.33 -21.54
C CYS A 202 1.51 1.39 -21.35
N ILE A 203 0.59 1.31 -22.31
CA ILE A 203 -0.57 0.42 -22.25
C ILE A 203 -0.12 -1.04 -22.13
N ALA A 204 0.86 -1.47 -22.95
CA ALA A 204 1.39 -2.83 -22.89
C ALA A 204 1.98 -3.16 -21.50
N ALA A 205 2.75 -2.24 -20.91
CA ALA A 205 3.33 -2.41 -19.56
C ALA A 205 2.25 -2.40 -18.46
N MET A 206 1.25 -1.53 -18.56
CA MET A 206 0.13 -1.47 -17.60
C MET A 206 -0.74 -2.74 -17.65
N LEU A 207 -0.99 -3.30 -18.84
CA LEU A 207 -1.69 -4.57 -19.00
C LEU A 207 -0.92 -5.73 -18.35
N ALA A 208 0.42 -5.69 -18.38
CA ALA A 208 1.27 -6.70 -17.77
C ALA A 208 1.22 -6.73 -16.23
N ILE A 209 0.80 -5.63 -15.59
CA ILE A 209 0.58 -5.52 -14.14
C ILE A 209 -0.91 -5.44 -13.75
N ALA A 210 -1.80 -5.54 -14.73
CA ALA A 210 -3.24 -5.64 -14.51
C ALA A 210 -3.63 -7.03 -14.00
N ASP A 211 -4.75 -7.08 -13.30
CA ASP A 211 -5.35 -8.35 -12.95
C ASP A 211 -5.90 -9.06 -14.17
N SER A 212 -5.66 -10.37 -14.28
CA SER A 212 -6.04 -11.14 -15.46
C SER A 212 -7.56 -11.19 -15.71
N ALA A 213 -8.40 -10.98 -14.68
CA ALA A 213 -9.84 -10.89 -14.87
C ALA A 213 -10.29 -9.64 -15.66
N PHE A 214 -9.44 -8.61 -15.77
CA PHE A 214 -9.75 -7.35 -16.46
C PHE A 214 -8.84 -7.07 -17.67
N GLN A 215 -7.78 -7.87 -17.88
CA GLN A 215 -6.83 -7.66 -18.97
C GLN A 215 -7.48 -7.64 -20.35
N ASP A 216 -8.44 -8.53 -20.63
CA ASP A 216 -9.08 -8.61 -21.94
C ASP A 216 -9.95 -7.38 -22.22
N GLU A 217 -10.80 -6.98 -21.27
CA GLU A 217 -11.63 -5.76 -21.38
C GLU A 217 -10.77 -4.51 -21.58
N LEU A 218 -9.68 -4.39 -20.82
CA LEU A 218 -8.74 -3.27 -20.92
C LEU A 218 -8.00 -3.25 -22.27
N LEU A 219 -7.59 -4.42 -22.77
CA LEU A 219 -6.95 -4.56 -24.07
C LEU A 219 -7.91 -4.22 -25.22
N ASP A 220 -9.16 -4.67 -25.14
CA ASP A 220 -10.19 -4.40 -26.14
C ASP A 220 -10.51 -2.90 -26.22
N ALA A 221 -10.57 -2.21 -25.08
CA ALA A 221 -10.69 -0.75 -25.03
C ALA A 221 -9.50 -0.06 -25.75
N ALA A 222 -8.28 -0.51 -25.50
CA ALA A 222 -7.08 0.03 -26.12
C ALA A 222 -7.03 -0.22 -27.65
N LYS A 223 -7.43 -1.42 -28.10
CA LYS A 223 -7.52 -1.78 -29.52
C LYS A 223 -8.59 -0.95 -30.23
N SER A 224 -9.76 -0.80 -29.61
CA SER A 224 -10.87 -0.02 -30.14
C SER A 224 -10.50 1.45 -30.32
N ALA A 225 -9.68 1.98 -29.42
CA ALA A 225 -9.14 3.34 -29.52
C ALA A 225 -7.96 3.50 -30.49
N GLY A 226 -7.49 2.42 -31.13
CA GLY A 226 -6.33 2.44 -32.04
C GLY A 226 -5.01 2.78 -31.34
N LYS A 227 -4.91 2.54 -30.02
CA LYS A 227 -3.73 2.87 -29.21
C LYS A 227 -2.75 1.71 -29.05
N ILE A 228 -3.14 0.51 -29.49
CA ILE A 228 -2.32 -0.70 -29.54
C ILE A 228 -2.76 -1.56 -30.73
N GLU A 229 -1.88 -2.41 -31.23
CA GLU A 229 -2.12 -3.22 -32.42
C GLU A 229 -3.28 -4.20 -32.23
N LYS A 230 -4.08 -4.45 -33.28
CA LYS A 230 -5.26 -5.32 -33.22
C LYS A 230 -4.91 -6.77 -32.87
N ASP A 231 -3.75 -7.23 -33.29
CA ASP A 231 -3.18 -8.55 -33.05
C ASP A 231 -2.32 -8.62 -31.78
N PHE A 232 -2.09 -7.49 -31.09
CA PHE A 232 -1.40 -7.50 -29.80
C PHE A 232 -2.11 -8.43 -28.83
N ALA A 233 -1.33 -9.25 -28.14
CA ALA A 233 -1.78 -10.10 -27.05
C ALA A 233 -0.91 -9.86 -25.83
N VAL A 234 -1.53 -9.80 -24.64
CA VAL A 234 -0.79 -9.76 -23.38
C VAL A 234 0.11 -11.01 -23.31
N PRO A 235 1.43 -10.87 -23.09
CA PRO A 235 2.33 -12.01 -23.10
C PRO A 235 1.89 -13.10 -22.11
N PRO A 236 2.01 -14.40 -22.47
CA PRO A 236 1.50 -15.51 -21.66
C PRO A 236 1.97 -15.49 -20.19
N ALA A 237 3.18 -14.98 -19.95
CA ALA A 237 3.77 -14.83 -18.63
C ALA A 237 2.90 -13.99 -17.68
N PHE A 238 2.19 -12.98 -18.19
CA PHE A 238 1.33 -12.08 -17.42
C PHE A 238 -0.15 -12.47 -17.40
N ARG A 239 -0.51 -13.59 -18.04
CA ARG A 239 -1.90 -14.08 -18.09
C ARG A 239 -2.34 -14.82 -16.82
N ARG A 240 -1.46 -14.93 -15.82
CA ARG A 240 -1.74 -15.52 -14.50
C ARG A 240 -1.60 -14.49 -13.37
N ASN A 241 -1.97 -13.25 -13.63
CA ASN A 241 -2.04 -12.20 -12.62
C ASN A 241 -3.33 -12.36 -11.80
N THR A 242 -3.34 -13.34 -10.89
CA THR A 242 -4.49 -13.63 -10.04
C THR A 242 -4.13 -13.60 -8.55
N PRO A 243 -5.09 -13.30 -7.65
CA PRO A 243 -4.85 -13.30 -6.21
C PRO A 243 -4.35 -14.66 -5.69
N GLU A 244 -4.84 -15.75 -6.26
CA GLU A 244 -4.48 -17.13 -5.88
C GLU A 244 -2.99 -17.38 -6.14
N ARG A 245 -2.47 -16.93 -7.30
CA ARG A 245 -1.04 -17.03 -7.61
C ARG A 245 -0.20 -16.29 -6.57
N ILE A 246 -0.61 -15.08 -6.18
CA ILE A 246 0.12 -14.29 -5.17
C ILE A 246 0.07 -14.98 -3.81
N ALA A 247 -1.09 -15.52 -3.42
CA ALA A 247 -1.22 -16.28 -2.18
C ALA A 247 -0.32 -17.53 -2.17
N GLU A 248 -0.32 -18.31 -3.24
CA GLU A 248 0.55 -19.49 -3.42
C GLU A 248 2.04 -19.11 -3.40
N ALA A 249 2.40 -18.00 -4.04
CA ALA A 249 3.76 -17.50 -4.10
C ALA A 249 4.31 -17.08 -2.72
N LEU A 250 3.45 -16.50 -1.88
CA LEU A 250 3.80 -16.02 -0.52
C LEU A 250 3.62 -17.09 0.56
N LEU A 251 2.93 -18.19 0.28
CA LEU A 251 2.62 -19.22 1.29
C LEU A 251 3.84 -19.76 2.06
N PRO A 252 5.00 -20.07 1.42
CA PRO A 252 6.18 -20.51 2.17
C PRO A 252 6.69 -19.43 3.14
N LEU A 253 6.77 -18.18 2.69
CA LEU A 253 7.22 -17.05 3.51
C LEU A 253 6.27 -16.76 4.67
N ARG A 254 4.95 -16.93 4.44
CA ARG A 254 3.94 -16.86 5.51
C ARG A 254 4.16 -17.94 6.57
N LYS A 255 4.44 -19.18 6.16
CA LYS A 255 4.72 -20.30 7.10
C LYS A 255 5.99 -20.08 7.91
N GLU A 256 6.95 -19.35 7.36
CA GLU A 256 8.19 -18.94 8.03
C GLU A 256 8.01 -17.68 8.91
N GLY A 257 6.84 -17.04 8.90
CA GLY A 257 6.56 -15.85 9.72
C GLY A 257 6.92 -14.50 9.08
N TRP A 258 7.36 -14.45 7.83
CA TRP A 258 7.80 -13.19 7.17
C TRP A 258 6.68 -12.25 6.73
N CYS A 259 5.42 -12.70 6.77
CA CYS A 259 4.27 -11.94 6.30
C CYS A 259 3.23 -11.76 7.42
N THR A 260 3.70 -11.43 8.62
CA THR A 260 2.83 -11.03 9.73
C THR A 260 2.03 -9.78 9.36
N ARG A 261 0.85 -9.65 9.95
CA ARG A 261 -0.10 -8.58 9.62
C ARG A 261 0.35 -7.20 10.07
N PHE A 262 1.03 -7.16 11.21
CA PHE A 262 1.60 -5.97 11.82
C PHE A 262 3.10 -6.24 12.05
N PRO A 263 3.93 -6.12 11.00
CA PRO A 263 5.36 -6.43 11.08
C PRO A 263 6.18 -5.34 11.78
N PHE A 264 5.57 -4.19 12.07
CA PHE A 264 6.15 -3.04 12.77
C PHE A 264 5.31 -2.72 14.01
N ALA A 265 5.80 -1.78 14.84
CA ALA A 265 5.04 -1.26 15.98
C ALA A 265 3.64 -0.78 15.56
N THR A 266 2.67 -0.98 16.45
CA THR A 266 1.25 -0.72 16.17
C THR A 266 0.52 -0.25 17.42
N GLU A 267 -0.42 0.66 17.22
CA GLU A 267 -1.34 1.13 18.28
C GLU A 267 -2.40 0.09 18.64
N PHE A 268 -2.58 -0.92 17.79
CA PHE A 268 -3.57 -1.98 18.04
C PHE A 268 -3.09 -2.91 19.13
N THR A 269 -3.91 -3.09 20.17
CA THR A 269 -3.67 -4.14 21.18
C THR A 269 -3.77 -5.52 20.55
N GLU A 270 -3.21 -6.56 21.20
CA GLU A 270 -3.30 -7.94 20.68
C GLU A 270 -4.76 -8.37 20.43
N GLU A 271 -5.69 -7.96 21.29
CA GLU A 271 -7.12 -8.20 21.14
C GLU A 271 -7.68 -7.51 19.89
N GLU A 272 -7.30 -6.26 19.65
CA GLU A 272 -7.72 -5.52 18.45
C GLU A 272 -7.16 -6.14 17.18
N GLN A 273 -5.89 -6.56 17.19
CA GLN A 273 -5.27 -7.25 16.06
C GLN A 273 -6.02 -8.54 15.70
N ARG A 274 -6.45 -9.32 16.70
CA ARG A 274 -7.32 -10.52 16.54
C ARG A 274 -8.73 -10.17 16.05
N LEU A 275 -9.30 -9.05 16.51
CA LEU A 275 -10.65 -8.62 16.14
C LEU A 275 -10.76 -8.14 14.69
N ILE A 276 -9.76 -7.44 14.15
CA ILE A 276 -9.88 -6.83 12.81
C ILE A 276 -10.22 -7.86 11.71
N PRO A 277 -9.57 -9.03 11.57
CA PRO A 277 -9.99 -10.02 10.57
C PRO A 277 -11.43 -10.49 10.78
N ALA A 278 -11.83 -10.79 12.02
CA ALA A 278 -13.18 -11.24 12.34
C ALA A 278 -14.23 -10.18 11.98
N LEU A 279 -13.99 -8.91 12.32
CA LEU A 279 -14.88 -7.80 11.99
C LEU A 279 -14.98 -7.55 10.47
N ARG A 280 -13.87 -7.70 9.73
CA ARG A 280 -13.90 -7.62 8.26
C ARG A 280 -14.71 -8.78 7.67
N HIS A 281 -14.51 -9.99 8.16
CA HIS A 281 -15.27 -11.15 7.73
C HIS A 281 -16.78 -10.97 7.99
N LEU A 282 -17.14 -10.47 9.18
CA LEU A 282 -18.52 -10.12 9.54
C LEU A 282 -19.10 -9.05 8.61
N LYS A 283 -18.33 -8.01 8.30
CA LYS A 283 -18.75 -6.97 7.34
C LYS A 283 -19.03 -7.57 5.96
N ASP A 284 -18.17 -8.47 5.49
CA ASP A 284 -18.33 -9.11 4.18
C ASP A 284 -19.54 -10.04 4.12
N ILE A 285 -19.78 -10.86 5.14
CA ILE A 285 -20.98 -11.71 5.19
C ILE A 285 -22.26 -10.90 5.38
N SER A 286 -22.20 -9.75 6.07
CA SER A 286 -23.36 -8.88 6.30
C SER A 286 -23.87 -8.25 5.00
N ALA A 287 -23.04 -8.19 3.96
CA ALA A 287 -23.44 -7.75 2.63
C ALA A 287 -24.34 -8.77 1.88
N SER A 288 -24.53 -9.99 2.42
CA SER A 288 -25.37 -11.05 1.84
C SER A 288 -26.30 -11.63 2.90
N GLY A 289 -27.61 -11.44 2.74
CA GLY A 289 -28.60 -11.95 3.70
C GLY A 289 -28.55 -13.47 3.90
N ARG A 290 -28.24 -14.24 2.84
CA ARG A 290 -28.07 -15.70 2.93
C ARG A 290 -26.83 -16.09 3.73
N SER A 291 -25.71 -15.40 3.50
CA SER A 291 -24.45 -15.66 4.21
C SER A 291 -24.58 -15.31 5.69
N LEU A 292 -25.23 -14.18 5.99
CA LEU A 292 -25.52 -13.76 7.36
C LEU A 292 -26.43 -14.76 8.09
N ALA A 293 -27.51 -15.24 7.44
CA ALA A 293 -28.40 -16.24 8.04
C ALA A 293 -27.68 -17.56 8.35
N ARG A 294 -26.79 -18.00 7.45
CA ARG A 294 -25.97 -19.20 7.67
C ARG A 294 -24.99 -19.02 8.84
N ALA A 295 -24.30 -17.89 8.90
CA ALA A 295 -23.39 -17.57 9.99
C ALA A 295 -24.13 -17.45 11.34
N ALA A 296 -25.32 -16.82 11.33
CA ALA A 296 -26.20 -16.72 12.49
C ALA A 296 -26.57 -18.11 13.03
N LEU A 297 -27.00 -19.03 12.16
CA LEU A 297 -27.32 -20.41 12.55
C LEU A 297 -26.10 -21.16 13.08
N ALA A 298 -24.95 -21.05 12.41
CA ALA A 298 -23.71 -21.69 12.85
C ALA A 298 -23.23 -21.16 14.22
N SER A 299 -23.37 -19.85 14.46
CA SER A 299 -22.97 -19.20 15.71
C SER A 299 -23.73 -19.72 16.94
N LEU A 300 -24.91 -20.31 16.76
CA LEU A 300 -25.69 -20.86 17.86
C LEU A 300 -25.01 -22.06 18.52
N ALA A 301 -24.22 -22.80 17.75
CA ALA A 301 -23.46 -23.97 18.19
C ALA A 301 -22.13 -23.60 18.88
N GLU A 302 -21.75 -22.33 18.90
CA GLU A 302 -20.49 -21.92 19.53
C GLU A 302 -20.54 -22.13 21.04
N GLY A 303 -19.51 -22.83 21.53
CA GLY A 303 -19.30 -23.10 22.94
C GLY A 303 -18.84 -21.87 23.73
N ARG A 304 -18.33 -22.09 24.95
CA ARG A 304 -17.75 -21.01 25.75
C ARG A 304 -16.50 -20.44 25.08
N PRO A 305 -16.26 -19.12 25.17
CA PRO A 305 -15.02 -18.53 24.69
C PRO A 305 -13.85 -18.97 25.57
N ASP A 306 -12.68 -19.16 24.97
CA ASP A 306 -11.41 -19.28 25.68
C ASP A 306 -10.95 -17.93 26.26
N ARG A 307 -9.73 -17.87 26.80
CA ARG A 307 -9.19 -16.65 27.44
C ARG A 307 -9.01 -15.51 26.43
N GLU A 308 -8.51 -15.81 25.23
CA GLU A 308 -8.21 -14.80 24.21
C GLU A 308 -9.50 -14.31 23.54
N GLU A 309 -10.40 -15.22 23.24
CA GLU A 309 -11.74 -14.93 22.71
C GLU A 309 -12.56 -14.10 23.70
N ARG A 310 -12.45 -14.39 25.01
CA ARG A 310 -13.08 -13.58 26.05
C ARG A 310 -12.52 -12.17 26.09
N ALA A 311 -11.20 -11.99 26.00
CA ALA A 311 -10.59 -10.67 25.96
C ALA A 311 -11.05 -9.86 24.73
N ALA A 312 -11.17 -10.51 23.56
CA ALA A 312 -11.74 -9.89 22.36
C ALA A 312 -13.21 -9.49 22.54
N LEU A 313 -14.02 -10.33 23.20
CA LEU A 313 -15.41 -10.00 23.55
C LEU A 313 -15.48 -8.85 24.56
N GLU A 314 -14.60 -8.80 25.56
CA GLU A 314 -14.50 -7.70 26.53
C GLU A 314 -14.19 -6.38 25.82
N ARG A 315 -13.21 -6.39 24.90
CA ARG A 315 -12.85 -5.21 24.08
C ARG A 315 -14.03 -4.66 23.29
N MET A 316 -14.93 -5.55 22.83
CA MET A 316 -16.17 -5.21 22.10
C MET A 316 -17.38 -4.97 23.01
N GLN A 317 -17.23 -5.04 24.34
CA GLN A 317 -18.30 -4.92 25.33
C GLN A 317 -19.39 -6.00 25.19
N LEU A 318 -18.99 -7.22 24.82
CA LEU A 318 -19.86 -8.36 24.54
C LEU A 318 -19.57 -9.59 25.43
N SER A 319 -18.68 -9.47 26.41
CA SER A 319 -18.31 -10.56 27.32
C SER A 319 -19.40 -10.90 28.36
N THR A 320 -20.22 -9.91 28.72
CA THR A 320 -21.38 -10.05 29.60
C THR A 320 -22.61 -9.43 28.95
N PRO A 321 -23.23 -10.10 27.97
CA PRO A 321 -24.36 -9.53 27.22
C PRO A 321 -25.58 -9.34 28.13
N ALA A 322 -26.10 -8.12 28.16
CA ALA A 322 -27.28 -7.73 28.94
C ALA A 322 -28.60 -7.96 28.18
N SER A 323 -28.52 -8.25 26.87
CA SER A 323 -29.69 -8.44 26.01
C SER A 323 -29.55 -9.66 25.09
N LEU A 324 -30.69 -10.16 24.58
CA LEU A 324 -30.70 -11.21 23.55
C LEU A 324 -29.96 -10.75 22.28
N ARG A 325 -30.02 -9.46 21.97
CA ARG A 325 -29.31 -8.86 20.84
C ARG A 325 -27.80 -8.91 21.03
N GLU A 326 -27.31 -8.51 22.21
CA GLU A 326 -25.88 -8.61 22.55
C GLU A 326 -25.41 -10.06 22.61
N THR A 327 -26.25 -10.97 23.13
CA THR A 327 -25.96 -12.40 23.14
C THR A 327 -25.79 -12.94 21.72
N PHE A 328 -26.65 -12.51 20.79
CA PHE A 328 -26.52 -12.84 19.38
C PHE A 328 -25.23 -12.28 18.77
N TYR A 329 -24.90 -11.02 19.02
CA TYR A 329 -23.65 -10.41 18.53
C TYR A 329 -22.40 -11.05 19.11
N ALA A 330 -22.40 -11.41 20.40
CA ALA A 330 -21.31 -12.11 21.05
C ALA A 330 -21.06 -13.48 20.39
N LYS A 331 -22.12 -14.26 20.15
CA LYS A 331 -22.03 -15.55 19.45
C LYS A 331 -21.54 -15.39 18.02
N LEU A 332 -22.05 -14.40 17.30
CA LEU A 332 -21.68 -14.14 15.90
C LEU A 332 -20.21 -13.69 15.80
N LEU A 333 -19.74 -12.88 16.74
CA LEU A 333 -18.33 -12.48 16.83
C LEU A 333 -17.42 -13.65 17.20
N LEU A 334 -17.82 -14.49 18.15
CA LEU A 334 -17.08 -15.70 18.51
C LEU A 334 -16.94 -16.67 17.34
N TRP A 335 -18.05 -16.89 16.60
CA TRP A 335 -18.02 -17.65 15.36
C TRP A 335 -17.01 -17.04 14.37
N ALA A 336 -17.06 -15.73 14.15
CA ALA A 336 -16.14 -15.08 13.22
C ALA A 336 -14.67 -15.19 13.64
N LEU A 337 -14.36 -15.04 14.94
CA LEU A 337 -13.00 -15.20 15.47
C LEU A 337 -12.43 -16.60 15.20
N ARG A 338 -13.28 -17.64 15.26
CA ARG A 338 -12.88 -19.04 15.01
C ARG A 338 -12.77 -19.39 13.52
N HIS A 339 -13.26 -18.54 12.63
CA HIS A 339 -13.35 -18.80 11.19
C HIS A 339 -12.51 -17.84 10.35
N VAL A 340 -11.65 -17.05 10.99
CA VAL A 340 -10.65 -16.22 10.32
C VAL A 340 -9.25 -16.67 10.72
N GLU A 341 -8.37 -16.81 9.73
CA GLU A 341 -6.93 -16.99 9.94
C GLU A 341 -6.19 -15.65 10.01
#